data_AF-A0A355FPQ2-F1
#
_entry.id   AF-A0A355FPQ2-F1
#
_cell.length_a   1.000
_cell.length_b   1.000
_cell.length_c   1.000
_cell.angle_alpha   90.00
_cell.angle_beta   90.00
_cell.angle_gamma   90.00
#
_symmetry.space_group_name_H-M   'P 1'
#
loop_
_entity.id
_entity.type
_entity.pdbx_description
1 polymer ?
#
loop_
_entity_poly.entity_id
_entity_poly.type
_entity_poly.pdbx_seq_one_letter_code
_entity_poly.pdbx_strand_id
1 'polypeptide(L)'
;WFRPEQIVETGSSLWYGSSREEGFLVSFDGGETWEARNEGLPRRNLGGEEQIRTLTAIGVDTANPERVAVTTADRIYLSGDSGATWQRIP
;
A
#
# COMPACT_ATOMS: atom_id res chain seq x y z
N TRP A 1 -4.60 -7.79 -14.77
CA TRP A 1 -4.76 -8.38 -13.43
C TRP A 1 -3.82 -7.62 -12.51
N PHE A 2 -4.22 -7.30 -11.28
CA PHE A 2 -3.32 -6.69 -10.29
C PHE A 2 -2.44 -7.83 -9.75
N ARG A 3 -1.12 -7.80 -9.94
CA ARG A 3 -0.22 -8.58 -9.07
C ARG A 3 0.75 -7.63 -8.39
N PRO A 4 0.89 -7.75 -7.07
CA PRO A 4 1.93 -7.05 -6.35
C PRO A 4 3.33 -7.51 -6.78
N GLU A 5 4.28 -6.58 -6.81
CA GLU A 5 5.72 -6.87 -6.89
C GLU A 5 6.29 -7.27 -5.53
N GLN A 6 5.76 -6.67 -4.46
CA GLN A 6 6.05 -7.01 -3.07
C GLN A 6 4.76 -7.50 -2.40
N ILE A 7 4.87 -8.54 -1.57
CA ILE A 7 3.77 -9.08 -0.76
C ILE A 7 4.21 -9.13 0.71
N VAL A 8 3.30 -8.76 1.60
CA VAL A 8 3.42 -8.89 3.06
C VAL A 8 2.18 -9.60 3.59
N GLU A 9 2.38 -10.79 4.15
CA GLU A 9 1.33 -11.61 4.76
C GLU A 9 1.15 -11.20 6.23
N THR A 10 -0.09 -11.08 6.71
CA THR A 10 -0.34 -10.60 8.10
C THR A 10 -0.64 -11.72 9.11
N GLY A 11 -0.37 -12.99 8.79
CA GLY A 11 -0.78 -14.13 9.62
C GLY A 11 -2.30 -14.39 9.61
N SER A 12 -3.06 -13.63 8.82
CA SER A 12 -4.49 -13.78 8.54
C SER A 12 -4.73 -13.78 7.02
N SER A 13 -6.00 -13.73 6.57
CA SER A 13 -6.33 -13.55 5.14
C SER A 13 -6.11 -12.13 4.62
N LEU A 14 -5.80 -11.17 5.52
CA LEU A 14 -5.46 -9.80 5.16
C LEU A 14 -4.02 -9.74 4.68
N TRP A 15 -3.77 -9.49 3.40
CA TRP A 15 -2.42 -9.37 2.85
C TRP A 15 -2.24 -8.00 2.21
N TYR A 16 -1.00 -7.51 2.21
CA TYR A 16 -0.65 -6.24 1.59
C TYR A 16 0.37 -6.44 0.50
N GLY A 17 0.38 -5.51 -0.44
CA GLY A 17 1.39 -5.50 -1.48
C GLY A 17 1.55 -4.14 -2.13
N SER A 18 2.51 -4.04 -3.03
CA SER A 18 2.73 -2.84 -3.82
C SER A 18 3.02 -3.16 -5.27
N SER A 19 2.56 -2.29 -6.16
CA SER A 19 2.80 -2.30 -7.61
C SER A 19 3.30 -0.93 -8.06
N ARG A 20 4.10 -0.91 -9.14
CA ARG A 20 4.55 0.35 -9.76
C ARG A 20 3.43 1.12 -10.45
N GLU A 21 2.45 0.42 -10.99
CA GLU A 21 1.33 1.02 -11.72
C GLU A 21 0.20 1.39 -10.76
N GLU A 22 -0.08 0.52 -9.79
CA GLU A 22 -1.31 0.57 -9.00
C GLU A 22 -1.08 1.05 -7.56
N GLY A 23 0.18 1.28 -7.17
CA GLY A 23 0.52 1.76 -5.83
C GLY A 23 0.34 0.68 -4.77
N PHE A 24 -0.34 1.01 -3.68
CA PHE A 24 -0.62 0.08 -2.59
C PHE A 24 -1.81 -0.83 -2.92
N LEU A 25 -1.65 -2.12 -2.66
CA LEU A 25 -2.65 -3.15 -2.87
C LEU A 25 -2.98 -3.83 -1.54
N VAL A 26 -4.24 -4.18 -1.34
CA VAL A 26 -4.70 -5.02 -0.24
C VAL A 26 -5.49 -6.21 -0.77
N SER A 27 -5.39 -7.33 -0.07
CA SER A 27 -6.21 -8.52 -0.27
C SER A 27 -6.84 -8.88 1.07
N PHE A 28 -8.10 -9.30 1.06
CA PHE A 28 -8.82 -9.80 2.26
C PHE A 28 -9.01 -11.32 2.24
N ASP A 29 -8.56 -11.98 1.18
CA ASP A 29 -8.81 -13.38 0.86
C ASP A 29 -7.51 -14.17 0.65
N GLY A 30 -6.40 -13.76 1.27
CA GLY A 30 -5.14 -14.51 1.21
C GLY A 30 -4.44 -14.43 -0.14
N GLY A 31 -4.62 -13.32 -0.85
CA GLY A 31 -3.97 -13.05 -2.14
C GLY A 31 -4.70 -13.58 -3.36
N GLU A 32 -5.94 -14.09 -3.21
CA GLU A 32 -6.77 -14.52 -4.34
C GLU A 32 -7.23 -13.32 -5.18
N THR A 33 -7.68 -12.24 -4.51
CA THR A 33 -8.04 -10.96 -5.13
C THR A 33 -7.34 -9.78 -4.46
N TRP A 34 -7.12 -8.72 -5.24
CA TRP A 34 -6.37 -7.53 -4.82
C TRP A 34 -7.12 -6.27 -5.25
N GLU A 35 -7.17 -5.28 -4.37
CA GLU A 35 -7.72 -3.95 -4.66
C GLU A 35 -6.70 -2.86 -4.31
N ALA A 36 -6.67 -1.80 -5.13
CA ALA A 36 -5.79 -0.66 -4.93
C ALA A 36 -6.39 0.33 -3.93
N ARG A 37 -5.60 0.74 -2.93
CA ARG A 37 -6.02 1.72 -1.91
C ARG A 37 -4.96 2.79 -1.69
N ASN A 38 -5.14 3.94 -2.34
CA ASN A 38 -4.12 4.98 -2.47
C ASN A 38 -4.57 6.38 -2.01
N GLU A 39 -5.70 6.50 -1.32
CA GLU A 39 -6.21 7.80 -0.88
C GLU A 39 -5.26 8.44 0.13
N GLY A 40 -4.75 9.64 -0.19
CA GLY A 40 -3.74 10.33 0.64
C GLY A 40 -2.29 9.95 0.34
N LEU A 41 -2.03 8.94 -0.50
CA LEU A 41 -0.67 8.66 -0.97
C LEU A 41 -0.21 9.67 -2.03
N PRO A 42 1.10 9.96 -2.09
CA PRO A 42 1.61 11.00 -2.97
C PRO A 42 1.61 10.54 -4.42
N ARG A 43 1.20 11.44 -5.31
CA ARG A 43 1.16 11.21 -6.76
C ARG A 43 2.31 11.92 -7.46
N ARG A 44 2.59 11.52 -8.69
CA ARG A 44 3.54 12.16 -9.60
C ARG A 44 2.99 12.14 -11.02
N ASN A 45 3.32 13.17 -11.80
CA ASN A 45 3.02 13.19 -13.22
C ASN A 45 4.23 12.67 -14.00
N LEU A 46 4.04 11.62 -14.78
CA LEU A 46 5.04 11.07 -15.69
C LEU A 46 4.45 10.99 -17.09
N GLY A 47 5.03 11.73 -18.04
CA GLY A 47 4.56 11.69 -19.43
C GLY A 47 3.14 12.21 -19.66
N GLY A 48 2.60 13.01 -18.73
CA GLY A 48 1.22 13.52 -18.80
C GLY A 48 0.18 12.66 -18.07
N GLU A 49 0.60 11.52 -17.49
CA GLU A 49 -0.26 10.65 -16.70
C GLU A 49 0.06 10.77 -15.21
N GLU A 50 -0.97 10.82 -14.39
CA GLU A 50 -0.85 10.82 -12.94
C GLU A 50 -0.69 9.38 -12.42
N GLN A 51 0.38 9.14 -11.66
CA GLN A 51 0.71 7.83 -11.11
C GLN A 51 0.99 7.93 -9.62
N ILE A 52 0.75 6.84 -8.87
CA ILE A 52 1.19 6.75 -7.49
C ILE A 52 2.73 6.76 -7.45
N ARG A 53 3.31 7.49 -6.49
CA ARG A 53 4.76 7.41 -6.29
C ARG A 53 5.14 6.00 -5.85
N THR A 54 6.28 5.54 -6.34
CA THR A 54 6.82 4.23 -5.99
C THR A 54 6.95 4.08 -4.48
N LEU A 55 6.25 3.08 -3.95
CA LEU A 55 6.41 2.61 -2.59
C LEU A 55 7.68 1.76 -2.51
N THR A 56 8.48 1.98 -1.48
CA THR A 56 9.80 1.35 -1.30
C THR A 56 9.80 0.28 -0.22
N ALA A 57 8.85 0.34 0.71
CA ALA A 57 8.63 -0.70 1.71
C ALA A 57 7.19 -0.65 2.24
N ILE A 58 6.75 -1.78 2.81
CA ILE A 58 5.50 -1.96 3.54
C ILE A 58 5.85 -2.57 4.89
N GLY A 59 5.31 -2.02 5.97
CA GLY A 59 5.42 -2.55 7.33
C GLY A 59 4.06 -2.66 8.00
N VAL A 60 3.80 -3.76 8.69
CA VAL A 60 2.51 -4.04 9.33
C VAL A 60 2.69 -4.13 10.84
N ASP A 61 1.76 -3.55 11.58
CA ASP A 61 1.66 -3.76 13.03
C ASP A 61 1.08 -5.15 13.31
N THR A 62 1.89 -6.07 13.82
CA THR A 62 1.43 -7.46 14.07
C THR A 62 0.41 -7.58 15.19
N ALA A 63 0.31 -6.58 16.07
CA ALA A 63 -0.72 -6.53 17.11
C ALA A 63 -2.05 -5.95 16.60
N ASN A 64 -2.01 -5.17 15.51
CA ASN A 64 -3.18 -4.64 14.82
C ASN A 64 -2.93 -4.67 13.30
N PRO A 65 -3.22 -5.80 12.62
CA PRO A 65 -2.93 -5.98 11.20
C PRO A 65 -3.53 -4.92 10.27
N GLU A 66 -4.61 -4.23 10.66
CA GLU A 66 -5.19 -3.14 9.88
C GLU A 66 -4.33 -1.86 9.86
N ARG A 67 -3.36 -1.76 10.77
CA ARG A 67 -2.42 -0.65 10.83
C ARG A 67 -1.16 -1.00 10.02
N VAL A 68 -0.94 -0.22 8.97
CA VAL A 68 0.12 -0.43 8.00
C VAL A 68 0.84 0.88 7.68
N ALA A 69 2.15 0.81 7.54
CA ALA A 69 3.00 1.91 7.12
C ALA A 69 3.62 1.61 5.76
N VAL A 70 3.76 2.65 4.93
CA VAL A 70 4.51 2.57 3.67
C VAL A 70 5.52 3.70 3.58
N THR A 71 6.60 3.46 2.86
CA THR A 71 7.61 4.48 2.58
C THR A 71 7.65 4.82 1.10
N THR A 72 7.93 6.08 0.79
CA THR A 72 8.42 6.49 -0.53
C THR A 72 9.93 6.70 -0.47
N ALA A 73 10.51 7.31 -1.50
CA ALA A 73 11.93 7.69 -1.49
C ALA A 73 12.29 8.69 -0.36
N ASP A 74 11.33 9.47 0.13
CA ASP A 74 11.60 10.64 0.99
C ASP A 74 10.60 10.84 2.14
N ARG A 75 9.55 10.01 2.24
CA ARG A 75 8.45 10.18 3.22
C ARG A 75 7.95 8.83 3.73
N ILE A 76 7.29 8.88 4.88
CA ILE A 76 6.58 7.74 5.49
C ILE A 76 5.10 8.12 5.62
N TYR A 77 4.23 7.15 5.34
CA TYR A 77 2.79 7.27 5.45
C TYR A 77 2.27 6.15 6.33
N LEU A 78 1.25 6.45 7.13
CA LEU A 78 0.58 5.51 8.01
C LEU A 78 -0.90 5.47 7.66
N SER A 79 -1.45 4.26 7.65
CA SER A 79 -2.89 4.00 7.62
C SER A 79 -3.25 3.18 8.86
N GLY A 80 -4.42 3.46 9.43
CA GLY A 80 -5.03 2.66 10.51
C GLY A 80 -6.26 1.88 10.06
N ASP A 81 -6.51 1.83 8.74
CA ASP A 81 -7.75 1.34 8.12
C ASP A 81 -7.46 0.45 6.90
N SER A 82 -6.43 -0.40 7.01
CA SER A 82 -5.99 -1.31 5.96
C SER A 82 -5.70 -0.62 4.62
N GLY A 83 -5.06 0.54 4.68
CA GLY A 83 -4.67 1.34 3.54
C GLY A 83 -5.80 2.13 2.88
N ALA A 84 -7.02 2.15 3.45
CA ALA A 84 -8.13 2.92 2.86
C ALA A 84 -7.80 4.42 2.83
N THR A 85 -7.25 4.97 3.91
CA THR A 85 -6.75 6.34 3.96
C THR A 85 -5.33 6.40 4.52
N TRP A 86 -4.51 7.27 3.93
CA TRP A 86 -3.12 7.44 4.30
C TRP A 86 -2.84 8.84 4.81
N GLN A 87 -2.10 8.90 5.92
CA GLN A 87 -1.61 10.15 6.48
C GLN A 87 -0.09 10.16 6.47
N ARG A 88 0.50 11.23 5.95
CA ARG A 88 1.93 11.47 6.08
C ARG A 88 2.24 11.73 7.55
N ILE A 89 3.20 10.98 8.10
CA ILE A 89 3.75 11.29 9.43
C ILE A 89 4.92 12.29 9.29
N PRO A 90 5.07 13.25 10.24
CA PRO A 90 6.11 14.29 10.19
C PRO A 90 7.54 13.77 10.09
#